data_AF-A0A917JJ35-F1
#
_entry.id   AF-A0A917JJ35-F1
#
_cell.length_a   1.000
_cell.length_b   1.000
_cell.length_c   1.000
_cell.angle_alpha   90.00
_cell.angle_beta   90.00
_cell.angle_gamma   90.00
#
_symmetry.space_group_name_H-M   'P 1'
#
loop_
_entity.id
_entity.type
_entity.pdbx_description
1 polymer ?
#
loop_
_entity_poly.entity_id
_entity_poly.type
_entity_poly.pdbx_seq_one_letter_code
_entity_poly.pdbx_strand_id
1 'polypeptide(L)'
;MALTHDEIKQVLLDSGCRSNFVMKKITEFMLPELKEPIYLHGDHLAAQLLIRPAYEVFVADLDSLEGVHHKSSYFFNNDMTRFPKKQHKGLNEIHYGMPFKFDDSKAVERFIQKIIAINKGE
;
A
#
# COMPACT_ATOMS: atom_id res chain seq x y z
N MET A 1 16.09 -3.22 10.09
CA MET A 1 15.21 -2.46 11.02
C MET A 1 13.91 -2.25 10.28
N ALA A 2 12.74 -2.46 10.88
CA ALA A 2 11.49 -2.22 10.16
C ALA A 2 11.32 -0.72 9.90
N LEU A 3 10.94 -0.33 8.68
CA LEU A 3 10.76 1.08 8.34
C LEU A 3 9.64 1.73 9.16
N THR A 4 9.89 2.95 9.61
CA THR A 4 8.89 3.70 10.36
C THR A 4 7.84 4.31 9.42
N HIS A 5 6.67 4.64 9.97
CA HIS A 5 5.58 5.26 9.22
C HIS A 5 6.01 6.58 8.54
N ASP A 6 6.78 7.40 9.25
CA ASP A 6 7.21 8.71 8.74
C ASP A 6 8.24 8.58 7.61
N GLU A 7 9.11 7.57 7.66
CA GLU A 7 10.05 7.28 6.56
C GLU A 7 9.31 6.85 5.28
N ILE A 8 8.33 5.94 5.38
CA ILE A 8 7.53 5.54 4.20
C ILE A 8 6.76 6.75 3.64
N LYS A 9 6.17 7.55 4.53
CA LYS A 9 5.47 8.77 4.14
C LYS A 9 6.39 9.74 3.42
N GLN A 10 7.61 9.93 3.89
CA GLN A 10 8.57 10.84 3.25
C GLN A 10 8.95 10.35 1.86
N VAL A 11 9.26 9.07 1.70
CA VAL A 11 9.56 8.47 0.38
C VAL A 11 8.39 8.65 -0.59
N LEU A 12 7.15 8.46 -0.12
CA LEU A 12 5.96 8.67 -0.94
C LEU A 12 5.84 10.13 -1.38
N LEU A 13 5.99 11.09 -0.46
CA LEU A 13 5.95 12.51 -0.78
C LEU A 13 7.06 12.91 -1.76
N ASP A 14 8.27 12.40 -1.57
CA ASP A 14 9.43 12.65 -2.45
C ASP A 14 9.22 12.04 -3.84
N SER A 15 8.50 10.92 -3.92
CA SER A 15 8.05 10.30 -5.18
C SER A 15 6.91 11.06 -5.87
N GLY A 16 6.50 12.21 -5.32
CA GLY A 16 5.43 13.05 -5.86
C GLY A 16 4.02 12.62 -5.47
N CYS A 17 3.87 11.73 -4.47
CA CYS A 17 2.55 11.40 -3.94
C CYS A 17 1.89 12.63 -3.32
N ARG A 18 0.60 12.81 -3.57
CA ARG A 18 -0.24 13.76 -2.84
C ARG A 18 -0.99 13.01 -1.74
N SER A 19 -0.81 13.41 -0.49
CA SER A 19 -1.64 12.92 0.60
C SER A 19 -2.99 13.61 0.56
N ASN A 20 -4.07 12.86 0.31
CA ASN A 20 -5.41 13.44 0.23
C ASN A 20 -6.14 13.40 1.57
N PHE A 21 -5.84 12.41 2.41
CA PHE A 21 -6.65 12.17 3.60
C PHE A 21 -5.89 11.39 4.68
N VAL A 22 -5.98 11.85 5.94
CA VAL A 22 -5.43 11.15 7.10
C VAL A 22 -6.58 10.86 8.06
N MET A 23 -6.92 9.58 8.23
CA MET A 23 -7.94 9.14 9.19
C MET A 23 -7.33 8.16 10.18
N LYS A 24 -7.21 8.59 11.45
CA LYS A 24 -6.66 7.81 12.57
C LYS A 24 -5.27 7.23 12.30
N LYS A 25 -5.20 6.02 11.71
CA LYS A 25 -3.99 5.24 11.42
C LYS A 25 -3.87 4.85 9.94
N ILE A 26 -4.72 5.41 9.08
CA ILE A 26 -4.68 5.23 7.63
C ILE A 26 -4.46 6.59 6.97
N THR A 27 -3.43 6.66 6.15
CA THR A 27 -3.16 7.81 5.28
C THR A 27 -3.38 7.39 3.83
N GLU A 28 -4.21 8.12 3.10
CA GLU A 28 -4.41 7.96 1.66
C GLU A 28 -3.39 8.78 0.89
N PHE A 29 -2.66 8.12 0.00
CA PHE A 29 -1.74 8.71 -0.96
C PHE A 29 -2.22 8.48 -2.38
N MET A 30 -2.19 9.54 -3.18
CA MET A 30 -2.43 9.47 -4.62
C MET A 30 -1.13 9.76 -5.35
N LEU A 31 -0.68 8.79 -6.12
CA LEU A 31 0.43 8.96 -7.06
C LEU A 31 -0.14 9.54 -8.37
N PRO A 32 0.47 10.59 -8.95
CA PRO A 32 0.00 11.16 -10.21
C PRO A 32 0.02 10.17 -11.37
N GLU A 33 0.94 9.20 -11.31
CA GLU A 33 1.08 8.14 -12.32
C GLU A 33 0.12 6.96 -12.11
N LEU A 34 -0.58 6.91 -10.96
CA LEU A 34 -1.56 5.88 -10.66
C LEU A 34 -2.97 6.46 -10.64
N LYS A 35 -3.88 5.80 -11.36
CA LYS A 35 -5.32 6.13 -11.29
C LYS A 35 -5.95 5.68 -9.97
N GLU A 36 -5.21 4.97 -9.12
CA GLU A 36 -5.70 4.35 -7.89
C GLU A 36 -4.89 4.84 -6.67
N PRO A 37 -5.53 4.97 -5.50
CA PRO A 37 -4.84 5.36 -4.27
C PRO A 37 -4.03 4.20 -3.67
N ILE A 38 -3.03 4.56 -2.89
CA ILE A 38 -2.30 3.68 -1.99
C ILE A 38 -2.62 4.13 -0.55
N TYR A 39 -2.91 3.18 0.32
CA TYR A 39 -3.10 3.48 1.74
C TYR A 39 -1.87 3.09 2.53
N LEU A 40 -1.38 3.98 3.39
CA LEU A 40 -0.38 3.66 4.39
C LEU A 40 -1.10 3.40 5.72
N HIS A 41 -0.89 2.21 6.28
CA HIS A 41 -1.42 1.86 7.59
C HIS A 41 -0.27 1.63 8.56
N GLY A 42 -0.34 2.25 9.74
CA GLY A 42 0.58 1.92 10.83
C GLY A 42 0.77 3.06 11.82
N ASP A 43 1.30 2.69 12.99
CA ASP A 43 1.67 3.60 14.08
C ASP A 43 3.12 3.26 14.47
N HIS A 44 4.05 4.13 14.07
CA HIS A 44 5.51 4.13 14.26
C HIS A 44 6.35 2.84 14.01
N LEU A 45 5.95 1.64 14.44
CA LEU A 45 6.77 0.42 14.44
C LEU A 45 6.29 -0.70 13.49
N ALA A 46 5.07 -0.59 12.95
CA ALA A 46 4.50 -1.61 12.05
C ALA A 46 3.79 -0.94 10.88
N ALA A 47 4.53 -0.12 10.13
CA ALA A 47 4.04 0.52 8.93
C ALA A 47 3.92 -0.50 7.79
N GLN A 48 2.81 -0.45 7.06
CA GLN A 48 2.54 -1.30 5.91
C GLN A 48 1.80 -0.48 4.84
N LEU A 49 2.19 -0.67 3.59
CA LEU A 49 1.47 -0.12 2.45
C LEU A 49 0.40 -1.09 2.00
N LEU A 50 -0.74 -0.54 1.63
CA LEU A 50 -1.93 -1.26 1.22
C LEU A 50 -2.24 -0.84 -0.21
N ILE A 51 -2.22 -1.82 -1.11
CA ILE A 51 -2.58 -1.63 -2.51
C ILE A 51 -3.87 -2.37 -2.83
N ARG A 52 -4.50 -1.99 -3.94
CA ARG A 52 -5.77 -2.59 -4.36
C ARG A 52 -5.58 -4.08 -4.67
N PRO A 53 -6.53 -4.95 -4.30
CA PRO A 53 -6.48 -6.38 -4.63
C PRO A 53 -6.34 -6.71 -6.13
N ALA A 54 -6.61 -5.77 -7.03
CA ALA A 54 -6.40 -5.95 -8.47
C ALA A 54 -4.93 -6.28 -8.84
N TYR A 55 -3.98 -5.87 -8.00
CA TYR A 55 -2.55 -6.19 -8.19
C TYR A 55 -2.18 -7.61 -7.74
N GLU A 56 -3.14 -8.45 -7.34
CA GLU A 56 -2.87 -9.81 -6.84
C GLU A 56 -2.10 -10.66 -7.84
N VAL A 57 -2.37 -10.47 -9.14
CA VAL A 57 -1.67 -11.15 -10.23
C VAL A 57 -0.19 -10.76 -10.33
N PHE A 58 0.19 -9.60 -9.78
CA PHE A 58 1.57 -9.08 -9.76
C PHE A 58 2.24 -9.24 -8.39
N VAL A 59 1.60 -9.94 -7.43
CA VAL A 59 2.16 -10.12 -6.09
C VAL A 59 3.51 -10.82 -6.13
N ALA A 60 3.68 -11.84 -6.97
CA ALA A 60 4.96 -12.54 -7.10
C ALA A 60 6.08 -11.59 -7.55
N ASP A 61 5.80 -10.72 -8.52
CA ASP A 61 6.75 -9.71 -9.00
C ASP A 61 7.06 -8.68 -7.93
N LEU A 62 6.05 -8.20 -7.19
CA LEU A 62 6.22 -7.21 -6.13
C LEU A 62 6.96 -7.79 -4.91
N ASP A 63 6.68 -9.04 -4.54
CA ASP A 63 7.33 -9.75 -3.42
C ASP A 63 8.75 -10.21 -3.78
N SER A 64 9.07 -10.32 -5.07
CA SER A 64 10.43 -10.59 -5.54
C SER A 64 11.39 -9.39 -5.37
N LEU A 65 10.86 -8.20 -5.10
CA LEU A 65 11.65 -6.99 -4.91
C LEU A 65 12.44 -7.07 -3.61
N GLU A 66 13.71 -6.70 -3.68
CA GLU A 66 14.60 -6.69 -2.51
C GLU A 66 14.04 -5.78 -1.40
N GLY A 67 13.80 -6.39 -0.24
CA GLY A 67 13.30 -5.71 0.97
C GLY A 67 11.79 -5.48 1.00
N VAL A 68 11.03 -6.04 0.05
CA VAL A 68 9.55 -5.99 0.03
C VAL A 68 8.99 -7.32 0.53
N HIS A 69 8.00 -7.25 1.42
CA HIS A 69 7.38 -8.44 2.01
C HIS A 69 5.86 -8.33 1.96
N HIS A 70 5.23 -9.16 1.13
CA HIS A 70 3.78 -9.27 1.07
C HIS A 70 3.25 -10.13 2.23
N LYS A 71 2.17 -9.69 2.89
CA LYS A 71 1.45 -10.55 3.83
C LYS A 71 0.35 -11.30 3.08
N SER A 72 0.35 -12.62 3.16
CA SER A 72 -0.59 -13.50 2.44
C SER A 72 -2.09 -13.29 2.77
N SER A 73 -2.43 -12.50 3.79
CA SER A 73 -3.81 -12.21 4.17
C SER A 73 -4.16 -10.77 3.85
N TYR A 74 -5.34 -10.56 3.26
CA TYR A 74 -5.89 -9.22 3.08
C TYR A 74 -6.03 -8.48 4.41
N PHE A 75 -5.86 -7.17 4.32
CA PHE A 75 -6.13 -6.25 5.40
C PHE A 75 -7.50 -5.62 5.19
N PHE A 76 -8.33 -5.59 6.24
CA PHE A 76 -9.70 -5.07 6.19
C PHE A 76 -9.82 -3.82 7.05
N ASN A 77 -10.30 -2.72 6.48
CA ASN A 77 -10.53 -1.47 7.21
C ASN A 77 -11.55 -0.59 6.48
N ASN A 78 -12.54 -0.06 7.20
CA ASN A 78 -13.61 0.77 6.61
C ASN A 78 -13.11 2.13 6.07
N ASP A 79 -11.97 2.62 6.54
CA ASP A 79 -11.42 3.91 6.13
C ASP A 79 -10.76 3.85 4.72
N MET A 80 -10.56 2.65 4.16
CA MET A 80 -10.05 2.44 2.79
C MET A 80 -11.16 2.56 1.72
N THR A 81 -11.92 3.65 1.77
CA THR A 81 -13.19 3.79 1.00
C THR A 81 -13.07 3.65 -0.52
N ARG A 82 -11.86 3.84 -1.09
CA ARG A 82 -11.58 3.69 -2.52
C ARG A 82 -11.23 2.26 -2.95
N PHE A 83 -11.07 1.34 -2.02
CA PHE A 83 -10.81 -0.07 -2.30
C PHE A 83 -12.12 -0.85 -2.47
N PRO A 84 -12.13 -1.98 -3.18
CA PRO A 84 -13.30 -2.84 -3.24
C PRO A 84 -13.65 -3.37 -1.84
N LYS A 85 -14.90 -3.77 -1.66
CA LYS A 85 -15.35 -4.47 -0.44
C LYS A 85 -15.35 -5.97 -0.67
N LYS A 86 -15.16 -6.72 0.41
CA LYS A 86 -15.31 -8.16 0.44
C LYS A 86 -15.92 -8.57 1.77
N GLN A 87 -16.75 -9.60 1.75
CA GLN A 87 -17.33 -10.16 2.96
C GLN A 87 -16.21 -10.71 3.86
N HIS A 88 -16.17 -10.24 5.11
CA HIS A 88 -15.16 -10.64 6.09
C HIS A 88 -15.80 -11.00 7.42
N LYS A 89 -15.88 -12.30 7.73
CA LYS A 89 -16.34 -12.88 9.00
C LYS A 89 -17.66 -12.26 9.54
N GLY A 90 -18.65 -12.09 8.67
CA GLY A 90 -19.96 -11.54 9.02
C GLY A 90 -20.83 -11.30 7.78
N LEU A 91 -21.98 -10.65 7.95
CA LEU A 91 -22.91 -10.27 6.86
C LEU A 91 -22.45 -9.02 6.10
N ASN A 92 -21.68 -8.14 6.76
CA ASN A 92 -21.28 -6.86 6.18
C ASN A 92 -19.96 -6.98 5.41
N GLU A 93 -19.91 -6.31 4.26
CA GLU A 93 -18.69 -6.19 3.47
C GLU A 93 -17.83 -5.03 3.97
N ILE A 94 -16.53 -5.26 4.06
CA ILE A 94 -15.53 -4.28 4.52
C ILE A 94 -14.53 -4.04 3.39
N HIS A 95 -14.05 -2.81 3.25
CA HIS A 95 -13.00 -2.50 2.29
C HIS A 95 -11.72 -3.29 2.62
N TYR A 96 -11.06 -3.82 1.58
CA TYR A 96 -9.90 -4.68 1.75
C TYR A 96 -8.79 -4.35 0.76
N GLY A 97 -7.55 -4.55 1.20
CA GLY A 97 -6.33 -4.31 0.44
C GLY A 97 -5.27 -5.35 0.73
N MET A 98 -4.24 -5.37 -0.11
CA MET A 98 -3.08 -6.24 0.06
C MET A 98 -1.98 -5.48 0.81
N PRO A 99 -1.59 -5.92 2.01
CA PRO A 99 -0.56 -5.27 2.81
C PRO A 99 0.86 -5.73 2.42
N PHE A 100 1.76 -4.75 2.33
CA PHE A 100 3.19 -4.91 2.06
C PHE A 100 3.99 -4.21 3.15
N LYS A 101 5.07 -4.86 3.58
CA LYS A 101 6.06 -4.33 4.51
C LYS A 101 7.39 -4.14 3.81
N PHE A 102 8.22 -3.28 4.39
CA PHE A 102 9.48 -2.86 3.79
C PHE A 102 10.60 -2.89 4.82
N ASP A 103 11.77 -3.36 4.39
CA ASP A 103 12.97 -3.41 5.22
C ASP A 103 13.71 -2.06 5.25
N ASP A 104 13.66 -1.31 4.15
CA ASP A 104 14.32 -0.02 3.99
C ASP A 104 13.54 0.92 3.04
N SER A 105 13.93 2.20 2.99
CA SER A 105 13.31 3.20 2.12
C SER A 105 13.48 2.89 0.64
N LYS A 106 14.56 2.23 0.23
CA LYS A 106 14.79 1.86 -1.17
C LYS A 106 13.82 0.76 -1.61
N ALA A 107 13.44 -0.15 -0.72
CA ALA A 107 12.40 -1.13 -1.00
C ALA A 107 11.05 -0.46 -1.29
N VAL A 108 10.72 0.62 -0.58
CA VAL A 108 9.52 1.43 -0.86
C VAL A 108 9.62 2.09 -2.25
N GLU A 109 10.77 2.69 -2.59
CA GLU A 109 10.99 3.30 -3.90
C GLU A 109 10.85 2.28 -5.04
N ARG A 110 11.52 1.13 -4.93
CA ARG A 110 11.43 0.03 -5.91
C ARG A 110 9.99 -0.45 -6.08
N PHE A 111 9.27 -0.57 -4.96
CA PHE A 111 7.87 -0.98 -4.97
C PHE A 111 6.98 0.04 -5.71
N ILE A 112 7.12 1.33 -5.41
CA ILE A 112 6.39 2.40 -6.10
C ILE A 112 6.71 2.40 -7.59
N GLN A 113 7.99 2.33 -7.96
CA GLN A 113 8.43 2.27 -9.35
C GLN A 113 7.86 1.05 -10.09
N LYS A 114 7.85 -0.12 -9.45
CA LYS A 114 7.30 -1.33 -10.05
C LYS A 114 5.79 -1.23 -10.25
N ILE A 115 5.05 -0.67 -9.30
CA ILE A 115 3.60 -0.46 -9.45
C ILE A 115 3.29 0.53 -10.57
N ILE A 116 4.08 1.59 -10.69
CA ILE A 116 3.97 2.56 -11.79
C ILE A 116 4.19 1.88 -13.14
N ALA A 117 5.24 1.07 -13.26
CA ALA A 117 5.54 0.31 -14.49
C ALA A 117 4.37 -0.63 -14.86
N ILE A 118 3.86 -1.38 -13.88
CA ILE A 118 2.68 -2.25 -14.07
C ILE A 118 1.47 -1.43 -14.55
N ASN A 119 1.24 -0.23 -14.00
CA ASN A 119 0.10 0.62 -14.42
C ASN A 119 0.26 1.16 -15.84
N LYS A 120 1.51 1.37 -16.29
CA LYS A 120 1.86 1.73 -17.67
C LYS A 120 1.80 0.55 -18.64
N GLY A 121 1.68 -0.69 -18.11
CA GLY A 121 1.63 -1.92 -18.90
C GLY A 121 3.00 -2.49 -19.24
N GLU A 122 4.03 -2.17 -18.43
CA GLU A 122 5.42 -2.63 -18.56
C GLU A 122 5.75 -3.82 -17.65
#